data_AF-A0A3L6JS38-F1
#
_entry.id   AF-A0A3L6JS38-F1
#
_cell.length_a   1.000
_cell.length_b   1.000
_cell.length_c   1.000
_cell.angle_alpha   90.00
_cell.angle_beta   90.00
_cell.angle_gamma   90.00
#
_symmetry.space_group_name_H-M   'P 1'
#
loop_
_entity.id
_entity.type
_entity.pdbx_description
1 polymer ?
#
loop_
_entity_poly.entity_id
_entity_poly.type
_entity_poly.pdbx_seq_one_letter_code
_entity_poly.pdbx_strand_id
1 'polypeptide(L)' 'MERSLVVIKPDGAIRRRVGALVVDALLAKGYRIRAFKEMRVSKSLARKHYAVHEGKPFFPWLVDFISSARVLAMVFE' A
#
# COMPACT_ATOMS: atom_id res chain seq x y z
N MET A 1 12.27 -17.70 6.43
CA MET A 1 12.43 -16.31 5.99
C MET A 1 11.03 -15.73 5.82
N GLU A 2 10.74 -14.60 6.46
CA GLU A 2 9.39 -14.01 6.52
C GLU A 2 9.16 -13.02 5.36
N ARG A 3 7.90 -12.81 4.98
CA ARG A 3 7.52 -11.86 3.93
C ARG A 3 6.48 -10.88 4.45
N SER A 4 6.64 -9.61 4.12
CA SER A 4 5.70 -8.57 4.50
C SER A 4 5.22 -7.76 3.30
N LEU A 5 3.92 -7.43 3.31
CA LEU A 5 3.30 -6.56 2.32
C LEU A 5 3.51 -5.11 2.73
N VAL A 6 4.18 -4.35 1.87
CA VAL A 6 4.33 -2.90 1.98
C VAL A 6 3.46 -2.25 0.91
N VAL A 7 2.56 -1.36 1.32
CA VAL A 7 1.70 -0.60 0.40
C VAL A 7 2.04 0.88 0.53
N ILE A 8 2.58 1.45 -0.55
CA ILE A 8 2.65 2.91 -0.70
C ILE A 8 1.28 3.36 -1.18
N LYS A 9 0.58 4.05 -0.27
CA LYS A 9 -0.79 4.55 -0.44
C LYS A 9 -0.88 5.61 -1.56
N PRO A 10 -2.10 5.97 -2.01
CA PRO A 10 -2.30 6.88 -3.14
C PRO A 10 -1.53 8.20 -3.06
N ASP A 11 -1.46 8.81 -1.89
CA ASP A 11 -0.71 10.05 -1.63
C ASP A 11 0.80 9.89 -1.86
N GLY A 12 1.40 8.79 -1.39
CA GLY A 12 2.80 8.46 -1.61
C GLY A 12 3.10 8.00 -3.03
N ALA A 13 2.16 7.29 -3.67
CA ALA A 13 2.31 6.78 -5.03
C ALA A 13 2.25 7.90 -6.07
N ILE A 14 1.37 8.89 -5.88
CA ILE A 14 1.30 10.10 -6.71
C ILE A 14 2.59 10.91 -6.54
N ARG A 15 3.11 11.01 -5.31
CA ARG A 15 4.36 11.71 -5.00
C ARG A 15 5.56 10.78 -5.19
N ARG A 16 5.91 10.48 -6.46
CA ARG A 16 6.97 9.51 -6.83
C ARG A 16 8.25 9.58 -5.99
N ARG A 17 8.72 10.78 -5.61
CA ARG A 17 9.90 10.95 -4.75
C ARG A 17 9.72 10.37 -3.35
N VAL A 18 8.56 10.56 -2.73
CA VAL A 18 8.23 9.97 -1.42
C VAL A 18 8.22 8.45 -1.52
N GLY A 19 7.61 7.91 -2.57
CA GLY A 19 7.58 6.46 -2.76
C GLY A 19 8.98 5.86 -2.95
N ALA A 20 9.83 6.50 -3.75
CA ALA A 20 11.23 6.09 -3.94
C ALA A 20 12.00 6.10 -2.62
N LEU A 21 11.89 7.16 -1.81
CA LEU A 21 12.57 7.27 -0.52
C LEU A 21 12.20 6.13 0.45
N VAL A 22 10.94 5.69 0.45
CA VAL A 22 10.50 4.55 1.28
C VAL A 22 11.13 3.25 0.80
N VAL A 23 11.17 3.02 -0.52
CA VAL A 23 11.77 1.82 -1.10
C VAL A 23 13.28 1.78 -0.83
N ASP A 24 13.97 2.89 -1.06
CA ASP A 24 15.41 3.02 -0.81
C ASP A 24 15.74 2.75 0.66
N ALA A 25 14.94 3.26 1.59
CA ALA A 25 15.15 3.02 3.02
C ALA A 25 15.01 1.54 3.41
N LEU A 26 14.12 0.78 2.75
CA LEU A 26 13.97 -0.66 2.99
C LEU A 26 15.13 -1.46 2.37
N LEU A 27 15.56 -1.11 1.16
CA LEU A 27 16.71 -1.73 0.52
C LEU A 27 18.00 -1.48 1.31
N ALA A 28 18.20 -0.27 1.83
CA ALA A 28 19.35 0.08 2.65
C ALA A 28 19.43 -0.71 3.97
N LYS A 29 18.29 -1.20 4.48
CA LYS A 29 18.23 -2.10 5.65
C LYS A 29 18.50 -3.57 5.30
N GLY A 30 18.73 -3.89 4.04
CA GLY A 30 19.03 -5.25 3.57
C GLY A 30 17.82 -6.09 3.16
N TYR A 31 16.60 -5.54 3.21
CA TYR A 31 15.42 -6.23 2.70
C TYR A 31 15.45 -6.33 1.17
N ARG A 32 14.84 -7.38 0.63
CA ARG A 32 14.77 -7.65 -0.80
C ARG A 32 13.35 -7.56 -1.30
N ILE A 33 13.14 -6.92 -2.44
CA ILE A 33 11.85 -6.91 -3.13
C ILE A 33 11.66 -8.26 -3.81
N ARG A 34 10.58 -8.97 -3.46
CA ARG A 34 10.18 -10.25 -4.08
C ARG A 34 9.09 -10.09 -5.11
N ALA A 35 8.22 -9.11 -4.93
CA ALA A 35 7.16 -8.78 -5.88
C ALA A 35 6.85 -7.29 -5.83
N PHE A 36 6.43 -6.76 -6.96
CA PHE A 36 5.99 -5.37 -7.11
C PHE A 36 4.78 -5.31 -8.04
N LYS A 37 3.80 -4.48 -7.69
CA LYS A 37 2.66 -4.18 -8.56
C LYS A 37 2.14 -2.76 -8.32
N GLU A 38 2.12 -1.96 -9.38
CA GLU A 38 1.36 -0.71 -9.40
C GLU A 38 -0.08 -0.97 -9.86
N MET A 39 -1.05 -0.75 -8.98
CA MET A 39 -2.46 -1.07 -9.28
C MET A 39 -3.44 -0.06 -8.72
N ARG A 40 -4.60 0.05 -9.37
CA ARG A 40 -5.77 0.73 -8.80
C ARG A 40 -6.59 -0.29 -8.01
N VAL A 41 -6.84 0.01 -6.74
CA VAL A 41 -7.57 -0.89 -5.83
C VAL A 41 -9.08 -0.64 -5.97
N SER A 42 -9.86 -1.68 -6.30
CA SER A 42 -11.31 -1.56 -6.30
C SER A 42 -11.86 -1.35 -4.88
N LYS A 43 -13.01 -0.68 -4.74
CA LYS A 43 -13.64 -0.49 -3.41
C LYS A 43 -13.95 -1.82 -2.72
N SER A 44 -14.32 -2.86 -3.50
CA SER A 44 -14.54 -4.22 -2.97
C SER A 44 -13.27 -4.83 -2.38
N LEU A 45 -12.14 -4.70 -3.07
CA LEU A 45 -10.85 -5.18 -2.59
C LEU A 45 -10.37 -4.38 -1.37
N ALA A 46 -10.53 -3.05 -1.37
CA ALA A 46 -10.20 -2.19 -0.24
C ALA A 46 -11.02 -2.55 1.01
N ARG A 47 -12.34 -2.77 0.87
CA ARG A 47 -13.21 -3.23 1.97
C ARG A 47 -12.76 -4.58 2.51
N LYS A 48 -12.45 -5.54 1.63
CA LYS A 48 -11.94 -6.85 2.05
C LYS A 48 -10.61 -6.73 2.81
N HIS A 49 -9.69 -5.89 2.32
CA HIS A 49 -8.39 -5.70 2.96
C HIS A 49 -8.50 -5.01 4.32
N TYR A 50 -9.39 -4.02 4.47
CA TYR A 50 -9.60 -3.27 5.70
C TYR A 50 -10.81 -3.75 6.52
N ALA A 51 -11.29 -4.99 6.34
CA ALA A 51 -12.52 -5.50 6.97
C ALA A 51 -12.49 -5.41 8.51
N VAL A 52 -11.30 -5.49 9.12
CA VAL A 52 -11.09 -5.30 10.57
C VAL A 52 -11.47 -3.89 11.08
N HIS A 53 -11.74 -2.95 10.18
CA HIS A 53 -12.19 -1.60 10.51
C HIS A 53 -13.67 -1.36 10.18
N GLU A 54 -14.40 -2.38 9.73
CA GLU A 54 -15.83 -2.26 9.48
C GLU A 54 -16.57 -1.80 10.75
N GLY A 55 -17.56 -0.91 10.56
CA GLY A 55 -18.29 -0.25 11.64
C GLY A 55 -17.59 0.96 12.26
N LYS A 56 -16.31 1.23 11.97
CA LYS A 56 -15.64 2.44 12.46
C LYS A 56 -16.04 3.67 11.64
N PRO A 57 -16.20 4.87 12.25
CA PRO A 57 -16.64 6.08 11.54
C PRO A 57 -15.76 6.47 10.34
N PHE A 58 -14.46 6.18 10.40
CA PHE A 58 -13.51 6.50 9.33
C PHE A 58 -13.46 5.47 8.20
N PHE A 59 -14.12 4.31 8.34
CA PHE A 59 -14.00 3.20 7.39
C PHE A 59 -14.46 3.57 5.97
N PRO A 60 -15.59 4.27 5.76
CA PRO A 60 -15.99 4.70 4.41
C PRO A 60 -14.92 5.57 3.75
N TRP A 61 -14.38 6.55 4.50
CA TRP A 61 -13.32 7.42 4.02
C TRP A 61 -12.04 6.65 3.70
N LEU A 62 -11.65 5.67 4.51
CA LEU A 62 -10.47 4.83 4.26
C LEU A 62 -10.59 4.05 2.96
N VAL A 63 -11.77 3.46 2.70
CA VAL A 63 -12.05 2.73 1.46
C VAL A 63 -11.98 3.68 0.26
N ASP A 64 -12.60 4.86 0.36
CA ASP A 64 -12.59 5.86 -0.70
C ASP A 64 -11.18 6.41 -0.97
N PHE A 65 -10.41 6.67 0.09
CA PHE A 65 -9.03 7.12 0.00
C PHE A 65 -8.17 6.11 -0.73
N ILE A 66 -8.20 4.83 -0.33
CA ILE A 66 -7.36 3.78 -0.92
C ILE A 66 -7.72 3.49 -2.38
N SER A 67 -8.99 3.66 -2.75
CA SER A 67 -9.47 3.49 -4.13
C SER A 67 -9.34 4.75 -5.01
N SER A 68 -8.92 5.89 -4.45
CA SER A 68 -8.90 7.18 -5.16
C SER A 68 -7.89 7.20 -6.32
N ALA A 69 -6.72 6.56 -6.17
CA ALA A 69 -5.68 6.49 -7.20
C ALA A 69 -4.93 5.16 -7.18
N ARG A 70 -3.83 5.06 -7.93
CA ARG A 70 -2.96 3.87 -7.94
C ARG A 70 -2.14 3.81 -6.65
N VAL A 71 -1.87 2.59 -6.20
CA VAL A 71 -0.96 2.27 -5.10
C VAL A 71 0.25 1.50 -5.64
N LEU A 72 1.35 1.51 -4.90
CA LEU A 72 2.47 0.59 -5.14
C LEU A 72 2.44 -0.48 -4.06
N ALA A 73 2.08 -1.71 -4.44
CA ALA A 73 2.10 -2.87 -3.56
C ALA A 73 3.38 -3.66 -3.77
N MET A 74 4.10 -3.94 -2.69
CA MET A 74 5.38 -4.64 -2.71
C MET A 74 5.44 -5.73 -1.66
N VAL A 75 6.14 -6.81 -1.96
CA VAL A 75 6.50 -7.84 -0.98
C VAL A 75 7.99 -7.71 -0.69
N PHE A 76 8.33 -7.48 0.57
CA PHE A 76 9.70 -7.49 1.07
C PHE A 76 9.98 -8.77 1.85
N GLU A 77 11.23 -9.25 1.78
CA GLU A 77 11.78 -10.43 2.45
C GLU A 77 13.21 -10.16 2.95
#